data_AF-A0A968MX74-F1
#
_entry.id   AF-A0A968MX74-F1
#
_cell.length_a   1.000
_cell.length_b   1.000
_cell.length_c   1.000
_cell.angle_alpha   90.00
_cell.angle_beta   90.00
_cell.angle_gamma   90.00
#
_symmetry.space_group_name_H-M   'P 1'
#
loop_
_entity.id
_entity.type
_entity.pdbx_description
1 polymer ?
#
loop_
_entity_poly.entity_id
_entity_poly.type
_entity_poly.pdbx_seq_one_letter_code
_entity_poly.pdbx_strand_id
1 'polypeptide(L)'
;MIRLSITLLILMATTIVVMLKLADAPPMHFLTLPILRVLRRSEEKNVSLPDSQDLSTPFHNPSLLNRDMHHRLVVNYVNYFADVNYGYFSIAKKYREKENLAFGIHYMNYGKFTEAGSNGVKNGTFNAADYAFNIMYSRKLDSIWTVGINAKPILSTYEKYTSVGLVFDLGINYYNPEKLFSASLVLRNIGSQIKPYYENDFEPVPFEIVAGITQKLRYAPLAFSITAHQLQKPDLTYVIDEQESTTITQTEIKVRLINWVTSL
;
A
#
# COMPACT_ATOMS: atom_id res chain seq x y z
N MET A 1 -0.21 37.35 -18.31
CA MET A 1 0.88 36.41 -18.68
C MET A 1 1.65 35.83 -17.49
N ILE A 2 1.83 36.56 -16.37
CA ILE A 2 2.61 36.09 -15.19
C ILE A 2 1.98 34.89 -14.44
N ARG A 3 0.64 34.71 -14.51
CA ARG A 3 -0.04 33.61 -13.80
C ARG A 3 0.21 32.21 -14.40
N LEU A 4 0.54 32.12 -15.69
CA LEU A 4 0.76 30.83 -16.36
C LEU A 4 2.16 30.25 -16.08
N SER A 5 3.15 31.12 -15.87
CA SER A 5 4.53 30.73 -15.59
C SER A 5 4.71 30.14 -14.19
N ILE A 6 3.95 30.62 -13.19
CA ILE A 6 4.01 30.10 -11.81
C ILE A 6 3.39 28.69 -11.71
N THR A 7 2.31 28.43 -12.45
CA THR A 7 1.69 27.10 -12.50
C THR A 7 2.61 26.07 -13.16
N LEU A 8 3.33 26.46 -14.21
CA LEU A 8 4.29 25.59 -14.89
C LEU A 8 5.52 25.32 -14.01
N LEU A 9 5.96 26.30 -13.21
CA LEU A 9 7.07 26.14 -12.27
C LEU A 9 6.70 25.19 -11.10
N ILE A 10 5.47 25.28 -10.59
CA ILE A 10 4.94 24.37 -9.55
C ILE A 10 4.72 22.96 -10.11
N LEU A 11 4.35 22.84 -11.40
CA LEU A 11 4.22 21.55 -12.08
C LEU A 11 5.59 20.92 -12.39
N MET A 12 6.61 21.72 -12.73
CA MET A 12 7.98 21.26 -12.90
C MET A 12 8.64 20.85 -11.56
N ALA A 13 8.37 21.59 -10.48
CA ALA A 13 8.87 21.26 -9.14
C ALA A 13 8.29 19.93 -8.61
N THR A 14 7.07 19.57 -9.01
CA THR A 14 6.45 18.29 -8.62
C THR A 14 6.99 17.08 -9.40
N THR A 15 7.56 17.29 -10.60
CA THR A 15 8.18 16.21 -11.40
C THR A 15 9.61 15.83 -10.97
N ILE A 16 10.31 16.63 -10.17
CA ILE A 16 11.73 16.35 -9.81
C ILE A 16 11.88 15.46 -8.56
N VAL A 17 10.83 15.27 -7.75
CA VAL A 17 10.95 14.55 -6.44
C VAL A 17 10.77 13.02 -6.54
N VAL A 18 10.67 12.45 -7.74
CA VAL A 18 10.36 11.01 -7.90
C VAL A 18 11.60 10.11 -8.04
N MET A 19 12.79 10.65 -8.33
CA MET A 19 13.97 9.82 -8.67
C MET A 19 14.88 9.41 -7.50
N LEU A 20 14.67 9.93 -6.28
CA LEU A 20 15.61 9.70 -5.17
C LEU A 20 15.08 8.82 -4.02
N LYS A 21 13.89 8.22 -4.15
CA LYS A 21 13.27 7.42 -3.07
C LYS A 21 13.57 5.91 -3.11
N LEU A 22 14.35 5.44 -4.08
CA LEU A 22 14.65 4.01 -4.25
C LEU A 22 16.01 3.57 -3.69
N ALA A 23 16.93 4.49 -3.37
CA ALA A 23 18.30 4.14 -3.03
C ALA A 23 18.50 3.75 -1.55
N ASP A 24 17.64 4.19 -0.63
CA ASP A 24 17.82 4.07 0.82
C ASP A 24 16.60 3.44 1.53
N ALA A 25 15.80 2.69 0.76
CA ALA A 25 14.59 2.08 1.27
C ALA A 25 14.92 0.82 2.10
N PRO A 26 14.36 0.68 3.33
CA PRO A 26 14.58 -0.53 4.12
C PRO A 26 14.07 -1.76 3.36
N PRO A 27 14.63 -2.95 3.57
CA PRO A 27 14.18 -4.14 2.88
C PRO A 27 12.71 -4.40 3.16
N MET A 28 12.05 -5.00 2.18
CA MET A 28 10.61 -5.17 2.15
C MET A 28 9.82 -3.85 2.03
N HIS A 29 10.44 -2.73 1.62
CA HIS A 29 9.74 -1.47 1.32
C HIS A 29 8.61 -1.65 0.30
N PHE A 30 8.71 -2.66 -0.58
CA PHE A 30 7.67 -3.00 -1.55
C PHE A 30 6.29 -3.22 -0.91
N LEU A 31 6.21 -3.60 0.37
CA LEU A 31 4.94 -3.71 1.12
C LEU A 31 4.16 -2.38 1.23
N THR A 32 4.86 -1.26 1.11
CA THR A 32 4.28 0.09 1.19
C THR A 32 3.94 0.67 -0.18
N LEU A 33 4.35 -0.01 -1.25
CA LEU A 33 4.16 0.47 -2.61
C LEU A 33 2.71 0.30 -3.08
N PRO A 34 2.26 1.19 -3.97
CA PRO A 34 0.95 1.11 -4.59
C PRO A 34 0.82 -0.15 -5.44
N ILE A 35 -0.35 -0.78 -5.43
CA ILE A 35 -0.66 -2.01 -6.19
C ILE A 35 -1.38 -1.71 -7.50
N LEU A 36 -2.04 -0.57 -7.60
CA LEU A 36 -2.91 -0.21 -8.70
C LEU A 36 -2.38 1.00 -9.46
N ARG A 37 -2.25 0.87 -10.80
CA ARG A 37 -1.89 1.99 -11.69
C ARG A 37 -3.01 3.03 -11.83
N VAL A 38 -4.26 2.58 -11.67
CA VAL A 38 -5.47 3.35 -12.02
C VAL A 38 -5.99 4.17 -10.82
N LEU A 39 -5.67 3.76 -9.60
CA LEU A 39 -6.05 4.50 -8.41
C LEU A 39 -5.04 5.61 -8.12
N ARG A 40 -5.53 6.81 -7.83
CA ARG A 40 -4.68 7.87 -7.29
C ARG A 40 -4.19 7.42 -5.91
N ARG A 41 -2.95 7.76 -5.53
CA ARG A 41 -2.30 7.44 -4.24
C ARG A 41 -3.17 7.61 -2.98
N SER A 42 -4.23 8.42 -3.03
CA SER A 42 -5.22 8.63 -1.95
C SER A 42 -6.35 7.59 -1.92
N GLU A 43 -6.75 7.02 -3.06
CA GLU A 43 -7.79 5.98 -3.14
C GLU A 43 -7.23 4.62 -2.76
N GLU A 44 -5.99 4.30 -3.15
CA GLU A 44 -5.32 3.07 -2.66
C GLU A 44 -5.17 3.06 -1.15
N LYS A 45 -4.94 4.23 -0.55
CA LYS A 45 -4.69 4.33 0.87
C LYS A 45 -5.96 4.38 1.72
N ASN A 46 -7.15 4.41 1.13
CA ASN A 46 -8.39 4.46 1.89
C ASN A 46 -8.65 3.12 2.61
N VAL A 47 -8.56 3.14 3.93
CA VAL A 47 -8.80 1.95 4.77
C VAL A 47 -10.24 1.85 5.29
N SER A 48 -11.14 2.74 4.91
CA SER A 48 -12.46 2.89 5.54
C SER A 48 -13.65 2.89 4.57
N LEU A 49 -13.53 2.20 3.43
CA LEU A 49 -14.60 2.13 2.42
C LEU A 49 -15.35 0.77 2.47
N PRO A 50 -16.41 0.64 3.31
CA PRO A 50 -17.02 -0.64 3.70
C PRO A 50 -17.83 -1.32 2.58
N ASP A 51 -18.40 -0.53 1.68
CA ASP A 51 -19.28 -0.99 0.60
C ASP A 51 -18.55 -1.04 -0.75
N SER A 52 -17.22 -1.07 -0.73
CA SER A 52 -16.47 -1.32 -1.95
C SER A 52 -16.68 -2.78 -2.37
N GLN A 53 -16.99 -2.94 -3.65
CA GLN A 53 -17.04 -4.24 -4.31
C GLN A 53 -15.65 -4.64 -4.88
N ASP A 54 -14.64 -3.81 -4.60
CA ASP A 54 -13.28 -3.96 -5.09
C ASP A 54 -12.43 -4.79 -4.12
N LEU A 55 -11.95 -5.94 -4.61
CA LEU A 55 -11.11 -6.86 -3.86
C LEU A 55 -9.68 -6.34 -3.66
N SER A 56 -9.34 -5.16 -4.16
CA SER A 56 -8.11 -4.46 -3.80
C SER A 56 -8.14 -3.87 -2.38
N THR A 57 -9.31 -3.51 -1.86
CA THR A 57 -9.42 -2.81 -0.56
C THR A 57 -8.99 -3.67 0.65
N PRO A 58 -9.24 -5.00 0.67
CA PRO A 58 -8.75 -5.86 1.74
C PRO A 58 -7.23 -5.93 1.87
N PHE A 59 -6.48 -5.65 0.79
CA PHE A 59 -5.02 -5.55 0.86
C PHE A 59 -4.58 -4.42 1.80
N HIS A 60 -5.30 -3.30 1.79
CA HIS A 60 -4.99 -2.15 2.63
C HIS A 60 -5.62 -2.25 4.02
N ASN A 61 -6.81 -2.85 4.11
CA ASN A 61 -7.47 -3.14 5.38
C ASN A 61 -8.22 -4.49 5.31
N PRO A 62 -7.73 -5.56 5.95
CA PRO A 62 -8.38 -6.87 5.88
C PRO A 62 -9.81 -6.88 6.47
N SER A 63 -10.17 -5.92 7.33
CA SER A 63 -11.53 -5.80 7.87
C SER A 63 -12.57 -5.29 6.86
N LEU A 64 -12.15 -4.78 5.70
CA LEU A 64 -13.06 -4.39 4.61
C LEU A 64 -13.48 -5.56 3.72
N LEU A 65 -12.84 -6.73 3.86
CA LEU A 65 -13.24 -7.91 3.12
C LEU A 65 -14.69 -8.28 3.48
N ASN A 66 -15.54 -8.37 2.47
CA ASN A 66 -16.96 -8.55 2.64
C ASN A 66 -17.52 -9.68 1.78
N ARG A 67 -18.76 -10.06 2.04
CA ARG A 67 -19.44 -11.16 1.36
C ARG A 67 -19.72 -10.88 -0.12
N ASP A 68 -19.82 -9.62 -0.51
CA ASP A 68 -20.12 -9.19 -1.88
C ASP A 68 -18.92 -9.39 -2.81
N MET A 69 -17.75 -9.67 -2.23
CA MET A 69 -16.52 -10.06 -2.92
C MET A 69 -16.42 -11.58 -3.20
N HIS A 70 -17.43 -12.39 -2.85
CA HIS A 70 -17.40 -13.83 -3.11
C HIS A 70 -17.23 -14.13 -4.62
N HIS A 71 -16.27 -15.00 -4.95
CA HIS A 71 -15.91 -15.36 -6.33
C HIS A 71 -15.38 -14.19 -7.18
N ARG A 72 -15.00 -13.08 -6.54
CA ARG A 72 -14.28 -12.01 -7.23
C ARG A 72 -12.82 -12.35 -7.36
N LEU A 73 -12.26 -11.90 -8.47
CA LEU A 73 -10.87 -11.99 -8.83
C LEU A 73 -10.41 -10.61 -9.27
N VAL A 74 -9.23 -10.21 -8.81
CA VAL A 74 -8.55 -8.99 -9.22
C VAL A 74 -7.15 -9.35 -9.69
N VAL A 75 -6.77 -8.82 -10.85
CA VAL A 75 -5.43 -8.90 -11.41
C VAL A 75 -5.00 -7.49 -11.73
N ASN A 76 -3.86 -7.08 -11.19
CA ASN A 76 -3.20 -5.83 -11.51
C ASN A 76 -1.79 -6.14 -11.98
N TYR A 77 -1.37 -5.43 -13.01
CA TYR A 77 -0.01 -5.49 -13.51
C TYR A 77 0.40 -4.10 -13.92
N VAL A 78 1.62 -3.74 -13.54
CA VAL A 78 2.18 -2.47 -13.90
C VAL A 78 3.66 -2.61 -14.20
N ASN A 79 3.99 -2.13 -15.38
CA ASN A 79 5.35 -1.86 -15.79
C ASN A 79 5.73 -0.45 -15.32
N TYR A 80 6.74 -0.39 -14.46
CA TYR A 80 7.35 0.82 -13.91
C TYR A 80 8.67 1.13 -14.65
N PHE A 81 9.24 2.31 -14.39
CA PHE A 81 10.51 2.71 -15.02
C PHE A 81 11.66 1.76 -14.65
N ALA A 82 12.67 1.69 -15.52
CA ALA A 82 13.88 0.86 -15.36
C ALA A 82 13.61 -0.65 -15.28
N ASP A 83 12.72 -1.18 -16.14
CA ASP A 83 12.39 -2.61 -16.24
C ASP A 83 11.81 -3.24 -14.95
N VAL A 84 11.40 -2.40 -13.98
CA VAL A 84 10.73 -2.84 -12.77
C VAL A 84 9.28 -3.19 -13.09
N ASN A 85 8.85 -4.39 -12.70
CA ASN A 85 7.52 -4.90 -12.94
C ASN A 85 6.87 -5.27 -11.62
N TYR A 86 5.68 -4.73 -11.34
CA TYR A 86 4.88 -5.14 -10.20
C TYR A 86 3.55 -5.76 -10.64
N GLY A 87 3.10 -6.75 -9.88
CA GLY A 87 1.82 -7.36 -10.12
C GLY A 87 1.15 -7.85 -8.85
N TYR A 88 -0.16 -7.88 -8.90
CA TYR A 88 -1.01 -8.34 -7.82
C TYR A 88 -2.12 -9.19 -8.37
N PHE A 89 -2.38 -10.30 -7.69
CA PHE A 89 -3.49 -11.17 -7.97
C PHE A 89 -4.20 -11.44 -6.64
N SER A 90 -5.53 -11.40 -6.63
CA SER A 90 -6.30 -11.87 -5.47
C SER A 90 -7.62 -12.49 -5.88
N ILE A 91 -8.05 -13.47 -5.10
CA ILE A 91 -9.35 -14.12 -5.19
C ILE A 91 -10.00 -14.18 -3.81
N ALA A 92 -11.31 -13.90 -3.75
CA ALA A 92 -12.09 -13.95 -2.52
C ALA A 92 -13.15 -15.05 -2.54
N LYS A 93 -13.33 -15.67 -1.38
CA LYS A 93 -14.32 -16.71 -1.14
C LYS A 93 -15.02 -16.47 0.20
N LYS A 94 -16.34 -16.46 0.19
CA LYS A 94 -17.15 -16.52 1.40
C LYS A 94 -16.94 -17.87 2.07
N TYR A 95 -16.61 -17.87 3.36
CA TYR A 95 -16.42 -19.09 4.14
C TYR A 95 -17.69 -19.44 4.93
N ARG A 96 -18.23 -18.47 5.68
CA ARG A 96 -19.51 -18.55 6.39
C ARG A 96 -20.29 -17.25 6.22
N GLU A 97 -21.49 -17.16 6.78
CA GLU A 97 -22.36 -15.98 6.62
C GLU A 97 -21.71 -14.67 7.11
N LYS A 98 -20.93 -14.74 8.20
CA LYS A 98 -20.22 -13.60 8.78
C LYS A 98 -18.71 -13.63 8.51
N GLU A 99 -18.19 -14.61 7.76
CA GLU A 99 -16.75 -14.87 7.63
C GLU A 99 -16.32 -14.96 6.16
N ASN A 100 -15.29 -14.23 5.79
CA ASN A 100 -14.77 -14.21 4.42
C ASN A 100 -13.27 -14.49 4.41
N LEU A 101 -12.82 -15.18 3.37
CA LEU A 101 -11.43 -15.46 3.10
C LEU A 101 -11.02 -14.85 1.76
N ALA A 102 -9.80 -14.35 1.68
CA ALA A 102 -9.19 -13.98 0.41
C ALA A 102 -7.74 -14.43 0.39
N PHE A 103 -7.30 -14.85 -0.79
CA PHE A 103 -5.93 -15.21 -1.06
C PHE A 103 -5.41 -14.26 -2.12
N GLY A 104 -4.16 -13.85 -1.99
CA GLY A 104 -3.51 -13.04 -3.01
C GLY A 104 -2.02 -13.25 -3.07
N ILE A 105 -1.41 -12.83 -4.16
CA ILE A 105 0.03 -12.74 -4.33
C ILE A 105 0.35 -11.35 -4.84
N HIS A 106 1.32 -10.72 -4.22
CA HIS A 106 1.92 -9.47 -4.64
C HIS A 106 3.37 -9.77 -4.99
N TYR A 107 3.81 -9.39 -6.19
CA TYR A 107 5.19 -9.55 -6.61
C TYR A 107 5.76 -8.24 -7.13
N MET A 108 7.06 -8.07 -6.92
CA MET A 108 7.88 -6.99 -7.46
C MET A 108 9.12 -7.62 -8.07
N ASN A 109 9.34 -7.42 -9.37
CA ASN A 109 10.56 -7.78 -10.06
C ASN A 109 11.32 -6.50 -10.36
N TYR A 110 12.54 -6.37 -9.86
CA TYR A 110 13.36 -5.17 -10.00
C TYR A 110 14.13 -5.11 -11.34
N GLY A 111 13.89 -6.06 -12.24
CA GLY A 111 14.54 -6.11 -13.54
C GLY A 111 15.93 -6.75 -13.46
N LYS A 112 16.74 -6.43 -14.48
CA LYS A 112 18.10 -6.95 -14.64
C LYS A 112 19.12 -5.92 -14.19
N PHE A 113 19.95 -6.29 -13.23
CA PHE A 113 21.10 -5.51 -12.82
C PHE A 113 22.35 -6.03 -13.52
N THR A 114 23.24 -5.11 -13.88
CA THR A 114 24.58 -5.48 -14.37
C THR A 114 25.50 -5.63 -13.16
N GLU A 115 26.08 -6.81 -12.99
CA GLU A 115 27.08 -7.06 -11.97
C GLU A 115 28.37 -6.33 -12.35
N ALA A 116 28.88 -5.46 -11.48
CA ALA A 116 30.16 -4.79 -11.66
C ALA A 116 31.05 -5.06 -10.45
N GLY A 117 32.25 -5.60 -10.68
CA GLY A 117 33.25 -5.79 -9.64
C GLY A 117 33.77 -4.45 -9.12
N SER A 118 34.48 -4.48 -7.98
CA SER A 118 35.10 -3.29 -7.38
C SER A 118 36.14 -2.59 -8.27
N ASN A 119 36.60 -3.28 -9.31
CA ASN A 119 37.49 -2.77 -10.36
C ASN A 119 36.74 -2.18 -11.58
N GLY A 120 35.41 -2.11 -11.55
CA GLY A 120 34.57 -1.59 -12.63
C GLY A 120 34.36 -2.55 -13.80
N VAL A 121 34.86 -3.79 -13.71
CA VAL A 121 34.65 -4.82 -14.74
C VAL A 121 33.25 -5.42 -14.57
N LYS A 122 32.48 -5.42 -15.66
CA LYS A 122 31.14 -6.01 -15.69
C LYS A 122 31.26 -7.54 -15.77
N ASN A 123 30.77 -8.25 -14.75
CA ASN A 123 30.96 -9.70 -14.59
C ASN A 123 29.70 -10.55 -14.83
N GLY A 124 28.58 -9.94 -15.21
CA GLY A 124 27.35 -10.68 -15.48
C GLY A 124 26.10 -9.82 -15.32
N THR A 125 24.96 -10.49 -15.26
CA THR A 125 23.68 -9.85 -14.89
C THR A 125 22.97 -10.69 -13.85
N PHE A 126 22.43 -10.05 -12.81
CA PHE A 126 21.57 -10.70 -11.83
C PHE A 126 20.17 -10.08 -11.82
N ASN A 127 19.21 -10.83 -11.28
CA ASN A 127 17.85 -10.34 -11.07
C ASN A 127 17.57 -10.25 -9.58
N ALA A 128 16.65 -9.37 -9.21
CA ALA A 128 16.09 -9.32 -7.87
C ALA A 128 14.56 -9.33 -7.93
N ALA A 129 13.94 -10.05 -7.00
CA ALA A 129 12.49 -10.13 -6.92
C ALA A 129 12.01 -10.34 -5.48
N ASP A 130 10.90 -9.69 -5.16
CA ASP A 130 10.17 -9.83 -3.91
C ASP A 130 8.79 -10.43 -4.17
N TYR A 131 8.38 -11.36 -3.32
CA TYR A 131 7.09 -12.02 -3.34
C TYR A 131 6.45 -11.93 -1.95
N ALA A 132 5.18 -11.54 -1.90
CA ALA A 132 4.37 -11.56 -0.68
C ALA A 132 3.05 -12.29 -0.97
N PHE A 133 2.80 -13.39 -0.25
CA PHE A 133 1.54 -14.10 -0.32
C PHE A 133 0.61 -13.53 0.75
N ASN A 134 -0.61 -13.14 0.40
CA ASN A 134 -1.58 -12.55 1.30
C ASN A 134 -2.65 -13.59 1.63
N ILE A 135 -2.81 -13.90 2.90
CA ILE A 135 -3.87 -14.78 3.40
C ILE A 135 -4.74 -13.93 4.32
N MET A 136 -5.85 -13.46 3.78
CA MET A 136 -6.75 -12.52 4.44
C MET A 136 -7.97 -13.26 4.97
N TYR A 137 -8.33 -12.98 6.22
CA TYR A 137 -9.55 -13.42 6.85
C TYR A 137 -10.27 -12.21 7.46
N SER A 138 -11.58 -12.15 7.29
CA SER A 138 -12.42 -11.16 7.94
C SER A 138 -13.63 -11.80 8.58
N ARG A 139 -14.09 -11.18 9.67
CA ARG A 139 -15.28 -11.58 10.38
C ARG A 139 -16.09 -10.38 10.82
N LYS A 140 -17.38 -10.38 10.46
CA LYS A 140 -18.37 -9.47 11.05
C LYS A 140 -18.70 -9.95 12.46
N LEU A 141 -18.38 -9.15 13.47
CA LEU A 141 -18.72 -9.43 14.86
C LEU A 141 -20.20 -9.17 15.11
N ASP A 142 -20.69 -8.05 14.59
CA ASP A 142 -22.07 -7.61 14.69
C ASP A 142 -22.50 -6.89 13.40
N SER A 143 -23.66 -6.22 13.41
CA SER A 143 -24.16 -5.36 12.33
C SER A 143 -23.24 -4.18 12.02
N ILE A 144 -22.46 -3.71 13.02
CA ILE A 144 -21.65 -2.49 12.93
C ILE A 144 -20.13 -2.74 12.97
N TRP A 145 -19.66 -3.84 13.55
CA TRP A 145 -18.23 -4.09 13.75
C TRP A 145 -17.73 -5.24 12.87
N THR A 146 -16.64 -5.00 12.15
CA THR A 146 -15.91 -6.01 11.38
C THR A 146 -14.45 -6.00 11.79
N VAL A 147 -13.87 -7.17 11.97
CA VAL A 147 -12.43 -7.35 12.21
C VAL A 147 -11.82 -8.16 11.09
N GLY A 148 -10.53 -7.96 10.83
CA GLY A 148 -9.80 -8.71 9.84
C GLY A 148 -8.34 -8.87 10.18
N ILE A 149 -7.76 -9.95 9.67
CA ILE A 149 -6.34 -10.27 9.76
C ILE A 149 -5.83 -10.64 8.37
N ASN A 150 -4.61 -10.21 8.06
CA ASN A 150 -3.87 -10.63 6.88
C ASN A 150 -2.54 -11.21 7.32
N ALA A 151 -2.25 -12.46 6.97
CA ALA A 151 -0.92 -13.05 7.13
C ALA A 151 -0.15 -12.95 5.81
N LYS A 152 1.07 -12.41 5.88
CA LYS A 152 1.93 -12.15 4.73
C LYS A 152 3.31 -12.78 4.90
N PRO A 153 3.49 -14.07 4.56
CA PRO A 153 4.81 -14.62 4.33
C PRO A 153 5.44 -13.94 3.11
N ILE A 154 6.67 -13.50 3.27
CA ILE A 154 7.46 -12.75 2.30
C ILE A 154 8.70 -13.56 1.94
N LEU A 155 8.98 -13.65 0.66
CA LEU A 155 10.21 -14.19 0.13
C LEU A 155 10.85 -13.12 -0.74
N SER A 156 12.07 -12.75 -0.42
CA SER A 156 12.86 -11.84 -1.22
C SER A 156 14.15 -12.51 -1.66
N THR A 157 14.52 -12.31 -2.92
CA THR A 157 15.74 -12.85 -3.50
C THR A 157 16.48 -11.75 -4.27
N TYR A 158 17.73 -11.51 -3.89
CA TYR A 158 18.69 -10.64 -4.57
C TYR A 158 19.88 -11.47 -4.98
N GLU A 159 19.95 -11.86 -6.27
CA GLU A 159 21.01 -12.71 -6.82
C GLU A 159 21.20 -14.05 -6.07
N LYS A 160 22.07 -14.07 -5.04
CA LYS A 160 22.37 -15.22 -4.18
C LYS A 160 21.84 -15.08 -2.76
N TYR A 161 21.42 -13.88 -2.37
CA TYR A 161 20.92 -13.58 -1.03
C TYR A 161 19.41 -13.75 -0.99
N THR A 162 18.91 -14.50 -0.01
CA THR A 162 17.48 -14.74 0.17
C THR A 162 17.06 -14.31 1.56
N SER A 163 15.99 -13.54 1.66
CA SER A 163 15.35 -13.20 2.92
C SER A 163 13.95 -13.80 2.97
N VAL A 164 13.57 -14.29 4.14
CA VAL A 164 12.22 -14.78 4.43
C VAL A 164 11.68 -13.98 5.59
N GLY A 165 10.51 -13.39 5.42
CA GLY A 165 9.81 -12.62 6.45
C GLY A 165 8.41 -13.15 6.68
N LEU A 166 7.86 -12.85 7.85
CA LEU A 166 6.46 -13.06 8.13
C LEU A 166 5.90 -11.82 8.83
N VAL A 167 4.89 -11.22 8.22
CA VAL A 167 4.22 -10.06 8.78
C VAL A 167 2.71 -10.25 8.78
N PHE A 168 2.05 -9.50 9.64
CA PHE A 168 0.61 -9.53 9.85
C PHE A 168 0.03 -8.12 9.74
N ASP A 169 -1.15 -8.00 9.15
CA ASP A 169 -1.97 -6.80 9.26
C ASP A 169 -3.22 -7.12 10.08
N LEU A 170 -3.57 -6.23 11.00
CA LEU A 170 -4.77 -6.33 11.84
C LEU A 170 -5.64 -5.11 11.58
N GLY A 171 -6.89 -5.34 11.22
CA GLY A 171 -7.85 -4.28 10.92
C GLY A 171 -9.12 -4.39 11.75
N ILE A 172 -9.66 -3.25 12.15
CA ILE A 172 -11.01 -3.12 12.67
C ILE A 172 -11.74 -2.02 11.91
N ASN A 173 -13.01 -2.27 11.61
CA ASN A 173 -13.90 -1.33 10.95
C ASN A 173 -15.23 -1.23 11.69
N TYR A 174 -15.61 0.01 12.00
CA TYR A 174 -16.94 0.41 12.44
C TYR A 174 -17.70 0.92 11.21
N TYR A 175 -18.86 0.35 10.92
CA TYR A 175 -19.75 0.81 9.84
C TYR A 175 -21.17 0.97 10.34
N ASN A 176 -21.72 2.18 10.23
CA ASN A 176 -23.11 2.46 10.53
C ASN A 176 -23.91 2.59 9.21
N PRO A 177 -24.76 1.61 8.86
CA PRO A 177 -25.51 1.62 7.61
C PRO A 177 -26.60 2.70 7.56
N GLU A 178 -27.14 3.13 8.72
CA GLU A 178 -28.15 4.19 8.76
C GLU A 178 -27.54 5.56 8.48
N LYS A 179 -26.34 5.81 9.01
CA LYS A 179 -25.62 7.07 8.81
C LYS A 179 -24.69 7.05 7.61
N LEU A 180 -24.50 5.91 6.96
CA LEU A 180 -23.53 5.70 5.87
C LEU A 180 -22.12 6.19 6.25
N PHE A 181 -21.75 5.93 7.51
CA PHE A 181 -20.50 6.37 8.12
C PHE A 181 -19.63 5.16 8.44
N SER A 182 -18.35 5.21 8.08
CA SER A 182 -17.36 4.19 8.40
C SER A 182 -16.17 4.82 9.09
N ALA A 183 -15.61 4.11 10.07
CA ALA A 183 -14.35 4.44 10.71
C ALA A 183 -13.51 3.18 10.87
N SER A 184 -12.23 3.24 10.54
CA SER A 184 -11.35 2.07 10.57
C SER A 184 -10.01 2.41 11.21
N LEU A 185 -9.44 1.41 11.85
CA LEU A 185 -8.08 1.43 12.37
C LEU A 185 -7.37 0.16 11.91
N VAL A 186 -6.16 0.32 11.39
CA VAL A 186 -5.35 -0.77 10.85
C VAL A 186 -3.93 -0.67 11.38
N LEU A 187 -3.43 -1.78 11.90
CA LEU A 187 -2.03 -1.97 12.21
C LEU A 187 -1.43 -2.84 11.11
N ARG A 188 -0.53 -2.29 10.30
CA ARG A 188 0.07 -2.96 9.14
C ARG A 188 1.50 -3.38 9.42
N ASN A 189 1.90 -4.50 8.81
CA ASN A 189 3.25 -5.03 8.81
C ASN A 189 3.80 -5.32 10.22
N ILE A 190 2.99 -5.86 11.12
CA ILE A 190 3.45 -6.38 12.42
C ILE A 190 4.20 -7.69 12.17
N GLY A 191 5.50 -7.74 12.43
CA GLY A 191 6.26 -8.97 12.25
C GLY A 191 7.75 -8.72 12.20
N SER A 192 8.49 -9.65 11.60
CA SER A 192 9.93 -9.55 11.42
C SER A 192 10.43 -10.45 10.29
N GLN A 193 11.70 -10.27 9.92
CA GLN A 193 12.43 -11.24 9.13
C GLN A 193 12.68 -12.51 9.96
N ILE A 194 12.39 -13.66 9.37
CA ILE A 194 12.75 -14.98 9.92
C ILE A 194 14.18 -15.33 9.49
N LYS A 195 14.52 -15.05 8.23
CA LYS A 195 15.85 -15.22 7.66
C LYS A 195 16.27 -13.88 7.03
N PRO A 196 17.30 -13.20 7.55
CA PRO A 196 17.86 -12.01 6.92
C PRO A 196 18.73 -12.36 5.70
N TYR A 197 19.11 -11.35 4.90
CA TYR A 197 20.02 -11.55 3.76
C TYR A 197 21.45 -11.89 4.21
N TYR A 198 21.92 -11.23 5.28
CA TYR A 198 23.21 -11.45 5.90
C TYR A 198 23.02 -12.02 7.31
N GLU A 199 23.95 -12.88 7.75
CA GLU A 199 23.84 -13.49 9.07
C GLU A 199 23.78 -12.42 10.17
N ASN A 200 22.79 -12.55 11.05
CA ASN A 200 22.52 -11.66 12.19
C ASN A 200 22.20 -10.20 11.84
N ASP A 201 21.90 -9.89 10.57
CA ASP A 201 21.52 -8.54 10.12
C ASP A 201 20.00 -8.43 9.91
N PHE A 202 19.26 -8.33 11.01
CA PHE A 202 17.80 -8.24 10.97
C PHE A 202 17.34 -6.80 10.77
N GLU A 203 16.63 -6.58 9.67
CA GLU A 203 16.15 -5.24 9.33
C GLU A 203 14.67 -5.08 9.70
N PRO A 204 14.27 -3.92 10.27
CA PRO A 204 12.92 -3.72 10.76
C PRO A 204 11.92 -3.66 9.59
N VAL A 205 10.81 -4.37 9.75
CA VAL A 205 9.67 -4.28 8.83
C VAL A 205 9.01 -2.90 8.93
N PRO A 206 8.43 -2.37 7.83
CA PRO A 206 7.83 -1.04 7.82
C PRO A 206 6.45 -1.03 8.51
N PHE A 207 6.46 -1.14 9.84
CA PHE A 207 5.26 -1.06 10.67
C PHE A 207 4.55 0.27 10.48
N GLU A 208 3.22 0.23 10.31
CA GLU A 208 2.40 1.42 10.05
C GLU A 208 1.06 1.33 10.79
N ILE A 209 0.70 2.40 11.51
CA ILE A 209 -0.64 2.60 12.06
C ILE A 209 -1.40 3.54 11.13
N VAL A 210 -2.55 3.09 10.65
CA VAL A 210 -3.41 3.83 9.73
C VAL A 210 -4.82 3.93 10.31
N ALA A 211 -5.37 5.13 10.37
CA ALA A 211 -6.77 5.35 10.71
C ALA A 211 -7.49 6.06 9.57
N GLY A 212 -8.75 5.71 9.32
CA GLY A 212 -9.55 6.34 8.28
C GLY A 212 -10.98 6.52 8.70
N ILE A 213 -11.60 7.59 8.22
CA ILE A 213 -13.04 7.80 8.31
C ILE A 213 -13.60 8.08 6.92
N THR A 214 -14.78 7.55 6.63
CA THR A 214 -15.49 7.79 5.39
C THR A 214 -16.97 8.08 5.68
N GLN A 215 -17.49 9.15 5.08
CA GLN A 215 -18.91 9.51 5.13
C GLN A 215 -19.46 9.52 3.70
N LYS A 216 -20.45 8.67 3.42
CA LYS A 216 -21.16 8.64 2.15
C LYS A 216 -22.45 9.45 2.23
N LEU A 217 -22.82 10.13 1.15
CA LEU A 217 -24.09 10.87 1.06
C LEU A 217 -25.22 9.92 0.68
N ARG A 218 -26.39 10.07 1.31
CA ARG A 218 -27.56 9.20 1.08
C ARG A 218 -28.19 9.40 -0.30
N TYR A 219 -28.23 10.65 -0.77
CA TYR A 219 -28.96 11.05 -1.98
C TYR A 219 -28.04 11.41 -3.15
N ALA A 220 -26.72 11.21 -3.00
CA ALA A 220 -25.74 11.49 -4.03
C ALA A 220 -24.67 10.39 -4.06
N PRO A 221 -24.10 10.05 -5.22
CA PRO A 221 -23.05 9.06 -5.35
C PRO A 221 -21.67 9.60 -4.91
N LEU A 222 -21.65 10.37 -3.81
CA LEU A 222 -20.47 11.05 -3.26
C LEU A 222 -20.10 10.44 -1.91
N ALA A 223 -18.80 10.24 -1.71
CA ALA A 223 -18.22 9.87 -0.42
C ALA A 223 -17.03 10.76 -0.10
N PHE A 224 -16.96 11.21 1.14
CA PHE A 224 -15.84 11.97 1.69
C PHE A 224 -15.03 11.04 2.58
N SER A 225 -13.74 10.89 2.29
CA SER A 225 -12.84 10.08 3.11
C SER A 225 -11.64 10.89 3.58
N ILE A 226 -11.22 10.62 4.80
CA ILE A 226 -9.99 11.14 5.40
C ILE A 226 -9.22 9.93 5.88
N THR A 227 -7.94 9.84 5.55
CA THR A 227 -7.07 8.78 6.04
C THR A 227 -5.77 9.38 6.57
N ALA A 228 -5.44 9.03 7.80
CA ALA A 228 -4.21 9.39 8.48
C ALA A 228 -3.28 8.18 8.51
N HIS A 229 -2.06 8.38 8.04
CA HIS A 229 -1.02 7.35 7.90
C HIS A 229 0.13 7.63 8.85
N GLN A 230 0.92 6.60 9.14
CA GLN A 230 2.12 6.70 9.96
C GLN A 230 1.85 7.33 11.34
N LEU A 231 0.70 7.02 11.95
CA LEU A 231 0.29 7.59 13.24
C LEU A 231 1.24 7.26 14.40
N GLN A 232 2.11 6.26 14.22
CA GLN A 232 3.19 5.90 15.15
C GLN A 232 4.39 6.84 15.11
N LYS A 233 4.55 7.66 14.06
CA LYS A 233 5.64 8.62 13.90
C LYS A 233 5.10 10.04 14.11
N PRO A 234 5.23 10.60 15.33
CA PRO A 234 4.76 11.97 15.60
C PRO A 234 5.59 13.02 14.86
N ASP A 235 6.85 12.70 14.55
CA ASP A 235 7.71 13.49 13.70
C ASP A 235 7.95 12.75 12.38
N LEU A 236 7.51 13.36 11.29
CA LEU A 236 7.71 12.89 9.92
C LEU A 236 8.84 13.66 9.23
N THR A 237 9.56 14.52 9.97
CA THR A 237 10.71 15.26 9.46
C THR A 237 11.82 14.26 9.15
N TYR A 238 12.14 14.14 7.87
CA TYR A 238 13.37 13.48 7.46
C TYR A 238 14.50 14.49 7.66
N VAL A 239 15.39 14.20 8.60
CA VAL A 239 16.71 14.86 8.60
C VAL A 239 17.43 14.28 7.39
N ILE A 240 17.36 15.02 6.28
CA ILE A 240 18.33 14.83 5.22
C ILE A 240 19.64 15.32 5.84
N ASP A 241 20.56 14.40 6.15
CA ASP A 241 21.90 14.77 6.54
C ASP A 241 22.65 15.21 5.26
N GLU A 242 22.20 16.32 4.70
CA GLU A 242 22.97 17.12 3.77
C GLU A 242 23.34 18.37 4.54
N GLN A 243 24.64 18.66 4.56
CA GLN A 243 25.08 20.03 4.78
C GLN A 243 24.17 20.97 3.97
N GLU A 244 23.52 21.90 4.69
CA GLU A 244 22.57 22.93 4.23
C GLU A 244 21.05 22.60 4.23
N SER A 245 20.50 22.75 5.44
CA SER A 245 19.22 23.38 5.81
C SER A 245 18.22 23.79 4.71
N THR A 246 17.02 23.19 4.70
CA THR A 246 15.76 23.95 4.81
C THR A 246 14.61 23.04 5.31
N THR A 247 14.04 23.36 6.47
CA THR A 247 12.92 22.64 7.10
C THR A 247 11.60 22.90 6.36
N ILE A 248 10.87 21.86 5.95
CA ILE A 248 9.48 21.98 5.47
C ILE A 248 8.59 20.99 6.22
N THR A 249 7.67 21.51 7.04
CA THR A 249 6.58 20.77 7.67
C THR A 249 5.42 20.62 6.68
N GLN A 250 4.93 19.38 6.45
CA GLN A 250 3.75 19.13 5.63
C GLN A 250 2.63 18.48 6.44
N THR A 251 1.54 19.23 6.65
CA THR A 251 0.23 18.69 7.05
C THR A 251 -0.69 18.81 5.84
N GLU A 252 -1.12 17.68 5.26
CA GLU A 252 -2.02 17.68 4.11
C GLU A 252 -3.46 17.42 4.56
N ILE A 253 -4.32 18.45 4.54
CA ILE A 253 -5.79 18.32 4.62
C ILE A 253 -6.33 18.52 3.20
N LYS A 254 -6.98 17.50 2.65
CA LYS A 254 -7.48 17.52 1.26
C LYS A 254 -8.96 17.16 1.19
N VAL A 255 -9.77 18.10 0.72
CA VAL A 255 -11.21 17.93 0.45
C VAL A 255 -11.40 17.83 -1.06
N ARG A 256 -12.18 16.85 -1.57
CA ARG A 256 -12.57 16.86 -2.99
C ARG A 256 -13.88 16.12 -3.32
N LEU A 257 -14.63 16.73 -4.25
CA LEU A 257 -15.82 16.23 -4.96
C LEU A 257 -15.45 15.20 -6.04
N ILE A 258 -16.23 14.12 -6.15
CA ILE A 258 -16.12 13.10 -7.22
C ILE A 258 -17.33 13.24 -8.14
N ASN A 259 -17.13 13.74 -9.37
CA ASN A 259 -18.12 13.62 -10.44
C ASN A 259 -17.85 12.34 -11.23
N TRP A 260 -18.88 11.52 -11.41
CA TRP A 260 -18.89 10.40 -12.35
C TRP A 260 -19.29 10.92 -13.73
N VAL A 261 -18.47 10.63 -14.75
CA VAL A 261 -18.92 10.68 -16.16
C VAL A 261 -19.21 9.25 -16.60
N THR A 262 -20.41 9.09 -17.13
CA THR A 262 -21.09 7.87 -17.56
C THR A 262 -20.50 7.27 -18.86
N SER A 263 -20.58 5.94 -18.93
CA SER A 263 -20.80 5.09 -20.13
C SER A 263 -20.21 5.51 -21.49
N LEU A 264 -19.32 4.67 -22.01
CA LEU A 264 -19.55 3.84 -23.21
C LEU A 264 -18.50 2.72 -23.26
#